data_AF-V5B4Z6-F1
#
_entry.id   AF-V5B4Z6-F1
#
_cell.length_a   1.000
_cell.length_b   1.000
_cell.length_c   1.000
_cell.angle_alpha   90.00
_cell.angle_beta   90.00
_cell.angle_gamma   90.00
#
_symmetry.space_group_name_H-M   'P 1'
#
loop_
_entity.id
_entity.type
_entity.pdbx_description
1 polymer ?
#
loop_
_entity_poly.entity_id
_entity_poly.type
_entity_poly.pdbx_seq_one_letter_code
_entity_poly.pdbx_strand_id
1 'polypeptide(L)'
;MSSARVVSAQFLCSIRSLFQTGKDLEADHPGFHDVIYRKRRQEIASCAENHKAGRAVGIIDYTPRETATWKHVWGILTDLYPTLACNEYNEVLAGLRDARVYGPDTIPQVAEVNEYIKAKTGFTLRPVPGLLSARDFMNALAFRTFFSTQYIRHHSAPLYTPEPDVVHELLGHAPLLANPDFADFSQLLGLASLGASEEDIARLQRLYWFSVEFGLLCNPGNEMELAAYGAGLLSSPGELRHSTCPTNGKLEVRQWRPEDAAQQDFPITT
;
A
#
# COMPACT_ATOMS: atom_id res chain seq x y z
N MET A 1 -6.98 27.64 -32.01
CA MET A 1 -6.00 27.33 -30.94
C MET A 1 -6.75 26.64 -29.82
N SER A 2 -6.60 25.32 -29.74
CA SER A 2 -7.33 24.48 -28.78
C SER A 2 -6.76 24.69 -27.38
N SER A 3 -7.58 25.22 -26.47
CA SER A 3 -7.24 25.32 -25.05
C SER A 3 -7.24 23.92 -24.45
N ALA A 4 -6.07 23.29 -24.35
CA ALA A 4 -5.88 22.08 -23.57
C ALA A 4 -6.34 22.36 -22.13
N ARG A 5 -7.46 21.75 -21.71
CA ARG A 5 -7.86 21.74 -20.30
C ARG A 5 -6.84 20.93 -19.54
N VAL A 6 -5.88 21.61 -18.90
CA VAL A 6 -5.13 21.02 -17.79
C VAL A 6 -6.13 20.85 -16.66
N VAL A 7 -6.80 19.70 -16.61
CA VAL A 7 -7.60 19.33 -15.46
C VAL A 7 -6.61 19.07 -14.34
N SER A 8 -6.46 20.04 -13.43
CA SER A 8 -5.77 19.83 -12.16
C SER A 8 -6.37 18.59 -11.49
N ALA A 9 -5.53 17.66 -11.03
CA ALA A 9 -5.94 16.48 -10.25
C ALA A 9 -6.85 16.83 -9.06
N GLN A 10 -6.86 18.10 -8.64
CA GLN A 10 -7.78 18.67 -7.65
C GLN A 10 -9.27 18.55 -8.03
N PHE A 11 -9.61 18.48 -9.32
CA PHE A 11 -11.01 18.51 -9.77
C PHE A 11 -11.64 17.13 -9.97
N LEU A 12 -10.85 16.08 -10.22
CA LEU A 12 -11.40 14.74 -10.49
C LEU A 12 -11.66 13.93 -9.21
N CYS A 13 -10.96 14.22 -8.11
CA CYS A 13 -11.14 13.55 -6.84
C CYS A 13 -11.62 14.53 -5.77
N SER A 14 -12.81 15.11 -5.97
CA SER A 14 -13.55 15.69 -4.85
C SER A 14 -14.04 14.53 -3.99
N ILE A 15 -13.20 14.09 -3.04
CA ILE A 15 -13.51 13.12 -1.99
C ILE A 15 -14.56 13.72 -1.05
N ARG A 16 -15.79 13.93 -1.55
CA ARG A 16 -16.92 14.50 -0.79
C ARG A 16 -17.99 13.46 -0.49
N SER A 17 -17.88 12.26 -1.04
CA SER A 17 -18.78 11.15 -0.73
C SER A 17 -18.00 9.86 -0.83
N LEU A 18 -18.28 8.91 0.07
CA LEU A 18 -17.82 7.50 0.03
C LEU A 18 -16.55 7.17 0.83
N PHE A 19 -16.46 7.60 2.08
CA PHE A 19 -15.80 6.75 3.09
C PHE A 19 -16.82 5.71 3.55
N GLN A 20 -16.86 4.57 2.89
CA GLN A 20 -17.51 3.38 3.45
C GLN A 20 -16.44 2.68 4.26
N THR A 21 -16.71 2.37 5.53
CA THR A 21 -15.86 1.58 6.43
C THR A 21 -14.49 2.18 6.81
N GLY A 22 -14.37 2.56 8.08
CA GLY A 22 -13.15 3.14 8.68
C GLY A 22 -13.43 3.83 10.02
N LYS A 23 -14.70 4.18 10.29
CA LYS A 23 -15.12 4.74 11.59
C LYS A 23 -15.53 3.68 12.61
N ASP A 24 -16.05 2.55 12.17
CA ASP A 24 -16.43 1.42 13.02
C ASP A 24 -15.64 0.18 12.63
N LEU A 25 -14.93 -0.36 13.62
CA LEU A 25 -14.19 -1.61 13.50
C LEU A 25 -15.18 -2.77 13.50
N GLU A 26 -14.90 -3.82 12.74
CA GLU A 26 -15.68 -5.06 12.79
C GLU A 26 -15.48 -5.78 14.13
N ALA A 27 -16.42 -6.66 14.50
CA ALA A 27 -16.46 -7.28 15.83
C ALA A 27 -15.25 -8.18 16.13
N ASP A 28 -14.64 -8.74 15.10
CA ASP A 28 -13.43 -9.57 15.13
C ASP A 28 -12.13 -8.76 15.04
N HIS A 29 -12.20 -7.45 14.79
CA HIS A 29 -11.03 -6.58 14.73
C HIS A 29 -10.33 -6.56 16.11
N PRO A 30 -9.00 -6.74 16.21
CA PRO A 30 -8.30 -6.85 17.49
C PRO A 30 -8.49 -5.64 18.44
N GLY A 31 -8.71 -4.46 17.88
CA GLY A 31 -9.03 -3.21 18.59
C GLY A 31 -10.51 -2.91 18.82
N PHE A 32 -11.46 -3.81 18.50
CA PHE A 32 -12.90 -3.55 18.57
C PHE A 32 -13.39 -3.09 19.95
N HIS A 33 -12.87 -3.73 21.00
CA HIS A 33 -13.19 -3.43 22.40
C HIS A 33 -12.25 -2.39 23.06
N ASP A 34 -11.20 -1.94 22.36
CA ASP A 34 -10.27 -0.94 22.88
C ASP A 34 -10.74 0.48 22.52
N VAL A 35 -11.38 1.14 23.48
CA VAL A 35 -11.91 2.50 23.34
C VAL A 35 -10.78 3.53 23.08
N ILE A 36 -9.58 3.30 23.63
CA ILE A 36 -8.43 4.20 23.43
C ILE A 36 -7.96 4.08 21.98
N TYR A 37 -7.83 2.85 21.47
CA TYR A 37 -7.48 2.60 20.08
C TYR A 37 -8.50 3.20 19.10
N ARG A 38 -9.80 3.02 19.35
CA ARG A 38 -10.86 3.59 18.50
C ARG A 38 -10.80 5.12 18.46
N LYS A 39 -10.62 5.76 19.61
CA LYS A 39 -10.45 7.21 19.67
C LYS A 39 -9.20 7.66 18.89
N ARG A 40 -8.08 6.95 19.06
CA ARG A 40 -6.83 7.24 18.35
C ARG A 40 -6.98 7.11 16.83
N ARG A 41 -7.69 6.10 16.33
CA ARG A 41 -8.05 5.94 14.90
C ARG A 41 -8.83 7.14 14.39
N GLN A 42 -9.84 7.59 15.12
CA GLN A 42 -10.65 8.75 14.75
C GLN A 42 -9.84 10.05 14.72
N GLU A 43 -8.92 10.24 15.68
CA GLU A 43 -8.01 11.39 15.72
C GLU A 43 -7.15 11.46 14.45
N ILE A 44 -6.48 10.36 14.09
CA ILE A 44 -5.63 10.28 12.89
C ILE A 44 -6.47 10.42 11.61
N ALA A 45 -7.63 9.77 11.53
CA ALA A 45 -8.54 9.88 10.39
C ALA A 45 -9.01 11.33 10.16
N SER A 46 -9.30 12.07 11.24
CA SER A 46 -9.71 13.47 11.16
C SER A 46 -8.62 14.38 10.56
N CYS A 47 -7.33 14.04 10.75
CA CYS A 47 -6.24 14.74 10.09
C CYS A 47 -6.28 14.55 8.56
N ALA A 48 -6.60 13.34 8.10
CA ALA A 48 -6.71 13.02 6.68
C ALA A 48 -7.95 13.66 6.02
N GLU A 49 -9.10 13.68 6.69
CA GLU A 49 -10.35 14.29 6.17
C GLU A 49 -10.17 15.78 5.81
N ASN A 50 -9.30 16.48 6.54
CA ASN A 50 -9.04 17.91 6.34
C ASN A 50 -7.93 18.21 5.30
N HIS A 51 -7.27 17.19 4.77
CA HIS A 51 -6.14 17.35 3.87
C HIS A 51 -6.57 17.81 2.45
N LYS A 52 -5.86 18.79 1.89
CA LYS A 52 -6.09 19.34 0.55
C LYS A 52 -4.90 19.09 -0.35
N ALA A 53 -5.16 18.78 -1.63
CA ALA A 53 -4.09 18.50 -2.58
C ALA A 53 -3.16 19.70 -2.73
N GLY A 54 -1.85 19.43 -2.78
CA GLY A 54 -0.80 20.46 -2.83
C GLY A 54 -0.44 21.05 -1.46
N ARG A 55 -1.07 20.61 -0.36
CA ARG A 55 -0.60 20.89 1.00
C ARG A 55 0.32 19.76 1.47
N ALA A 56 1.20 20.09 2.41
CA ALA A 56 1.99 19.08 3.10
C ALA A 56 1.08 18.09 3.83
N VAL A 57 1.49 16.82 3.88
CA VAL A 57 0.82 15.79 4.67
C VAL A 57 1.02 16.11 6.16
N GLY A 58 -0.01 15.87 6.97
CA GLY A 58 0.05 16.13 8.41
C GLY A 58 1.01 15.17 9.12
N ILE A 59 1.77 15.70 10.08
CA ILE A 59 2.66 14.93 10.96
C ILE A 59 1.84 14.29 12.07
N ILE A 60 2.09 13.00 12.34
CA ILE A 60 1.45 12.25 13.43
C ILE A 60 2.44 12.07 14.57
N ASP A 61 2.07 12.54 15.76
CA ASP A 61 2.82 12.27 16.98
C ASP A 61 2.49 10.85 17.47
N TYR A 62 3.23 9.86 16.99
CA TYR A 62 3.03 8.46 17.34
C TYR A 62 3.44 8.17 18.78
N THR A 63 2.60 7.42 19.49
CA THR A 63 2.87 7.03 20.88
C THR A 63 4.02 6.02 20.97
N PRO A 64 4.65 5.86 22.14
CA PRO A 64 5.64 4.81 22.36
C PRO A 64 5.12 3.39 22.09
N ARG A 65 3.83 3.14 22.33
CA ARG A 65 3.20 1.83 22.06
C ARG A 65 3.08 1.58 20.56
N GLU A 66 2.64 2.59 19.80
CA GLU A 66 2.58 2.52 18.33
C GLU A 66 3.98 2.27 17.75
N THR A 67 4.98 3.00 18.24
CA THR A 67 6.38 2.84 17.84
C THR A 67 6.92 1.43 18.17
N ALA A 68 6.54 0.86 19.32
CA ALA A 68 6.91 -0.50 19.68
C ALA A 68 6.29 -1.55 18.75
N THR A 69 5.02 -1.37 18.34
CA THR A 69 4.37 -2.23 17.32
C THR A 69 5.14 -2.17 16.00
N TRP A 70 5.46 -0.97 15.52
CA TRP A 70 6.27 -0.78 14.31
C TRP A 70 7.62 -1.49 14.41
N LYS A 71 8.36 -1.24 15.50
CA LYS A 71 9.69 -1.83 15.71
C LYS A 71 9.67 -3.36 15.67
N HIS A 72 8.62 -3.96 16.24
CA HIS A 72 8.44 -5.42 16.23
C HIS A 72 8.24 -5.96 14.81
N VAL A 73 7.35 -5.34 14.03
CA VAL A 73 7.07 -5.77 12.64
C VAL A 73 8.26 -5.49 11.73
N TRP A 74 8.86 -4.30 11.86
CA TRP A 74 10.08 -3.90 11.14
C TRP A 74 11.17 -4.96 11.28
N GLY A 75 11.53 -5.34 12.52
CA GLY A 75 12.62 -6.27 12.76
C GLY A 75 12.42 -7.60 12.03
N ILE A 76 11.22 -8.17 12.10
CA ILE A 76 10.91 -9.44 11.44
C ILE A 76 10.97 -9.32 9.93
N LEU A 77 10.37 -8.27 9.37
CA LEU A 77 10.30 -8.08 7.92
C LEU A 77 11.68 -7.74 7.31
N THR A 78 12.47 -6.87 7.96
CA THR A 78 13.80 -6.53 7.47
C THR A 78 14.79 -7.67 7.52
N ASP A 79 14.58 -8.66 8.39
CA ASP A 79 15.35 -9.91 8.39
C ASP A 79 14.97 -10.83 7.21
N LEU A 80 13.77 -10.66 6.65
CA LEU A 80 13.24 -11.47 5.54
C LEU A 80 13.54 -10.90 4.16
N TYR A 81 13.50 -9.57 4.02
CA TYR A 81 13.61 -8.92 2.70
C TYR A 81 14.86 -9.28 1.89
N PRO A 82 16.07 -9.43 2.47
CA PRO A 82 17.26 -9.73 1.68
C PRO A 82 17.17 -11.03 0.87
N THR A 83 16.32 -11.97 1.28
CA THR A 83 16.15 -13.26 0.61
C THR A 83 14.78 -13.42 -0.05
N LEU A 84 13.75 -12.74 0.44
CA LEU A 84 12.36 -12.98 0.01
C LEU A 84 11.74 -11.82 -0.78
N ALA A 85 12.29 -10.60 -0.72
CA ALA A 85 11.81 -9.46 -1.50
C ALA A 85 12.61 -9.30 -2.79
N CYS A 86 12.02 -8.69 -3.82
CA CYS A 86 12.73 -8.38 -5.06
C CYS A 86 13.90 -7.40 -4.82
N ASN A 87 14.85 -7.38 -5.76
CA ASN A 87 16.04 -6.55 -5.64
C ASN A 87 15.68 -5.06 -5.68
N GLU A 88 14.73 -4.67 -6.52
CA GLU A 88 14.26 -3.30 -6.66
C GLU A 88 13.70 -2.77 -5.34
N TYR A 89 12.98 -3.61 -4.59
CA TYR A 89 12.49 -3.26 -3.26
C TYR A 89 13.66 -3.04 -2.28
N ASN A 90 14.61 -3.99 -2.23
CA ASN A 90 15.77 -3.92 -1.34
C ASN A 90 16.65 -2.69 -1.62
N GLU A 91 16.85 -2.33 -2.89
CA GLU A 91 17.58 -1.14 -3.31
C GLU A 91 16.91 0.15 -2.84
N VAL A 92 15.58 0.28 -3.03
CA VAL A 92 14.86 1.46 -2.55
C VAL A 92 14.85 1.54 -1.04
N LEU A 93 14.62 0.41 -0.34
CA LEU A 93 14.62 0.37 1.11
C LEU A 93 15.98 0.80 1.69
N ALA A 94 17.09 0.37 1.08
CA ALA A 94 18.42 0.85 1.45
C ALA A 94 18.54 2.37 1.27
N GLY A 95 18.08 2.92 0.14
CA GLY A 95 18.08 4.36 -0.09
C GLY A 95 17.23 5.17 0.90
N LEU A 96 16.06 4.65 1.30
CA LEU A 96 15.21 5.26 2.33
C LEU A 96 15.88 5.27 3.71
N ARG A 97 16.65 4.22 4.04
CA ARG A 97 17.43 4.14 5.29
C ARG A 97 18.64 5.07 5.27
N ASP A 98 19.37 5.14 4.16
CA ASP A 98 20.51 6.04 3.98
C ASP A 98 20.10 7.51 4.07
N ALA A 99 18.91 7.83 3.51
CA ALA A 99 18.29 9.15 3.64
C ALA A 99 17.74 9.44 5.06
N ARG A 100 17.81 8.47 5.99
CA ARG A 100 17.27 8.53 7.35
C ARG A 100 15.76 8.78 7.42
N VAL A 101 15.04 8.36 6.39
CA VAL A 101 13.56 8.37 6.36
C VAL A 101 13.03 7.12 7.07
N TYR A 102 13.70 5.97 6.88
CA TYR A 102 13.26 4.69 7.44
C TYR A 102 14.20 4.20 8.55
N GLY A 103 13.62 3.64 9.61
CA GLY A 103 14.36 3.05 10.72
C GLY A 103 13.46 2.31 11.71
N PRO A 104 14.04 1.54 12.65
CA PRO A 104 13.28 0.72 13.60
C PRO A 104 12.67 1.54 14.75
N ASP A 105 13.26 2.67 15.11
CA ASP A 105 12.96 3.38 16.36
C ASP A 105 11.89 4.48 16.20
N THR A 106 11.47 4.76 14.98
CA THR A 106 10.44 5.76 14.66
C THR A 106 9.61 5.29 13.48
N ILE A 107 8.27 5.43 13.57
CA ILE A 107 7.40 5.24 12.41
C ILE A 107 7.69 6.36 11.41
N PRO A 108 8.04 6.07 10.14
CA PRO A 108 8.29 7.11 9.15
C PRO A 108 7.04 7.98 8.94
N GLN A 109 7.25 9.29 8.82
CA GLN A 109 6.15 10.20 8.53
C GLN A 109 5.79 10.11 7.06
N VAL A 110 4.51 9.88 6.71
CA VAL A 110 4.04 9.87 5.32
C VAL A 110 4.48 11.13 4.56
N ALA A 111 4.59 12.29 5.24
CA ALA A 111 5.11 13.52 4.65
C ALA A 111 6.56 13.39 4.14
N GLU A 112 7.45 12.73 4.89
CA GLU A 112 8.86 12.55 4.53
C GLU A 112 9.00 11.49 3.43
N VAL A 113 8.26 10.39 3.54
CA VAL A 113 8.22 9.35 2.51
C VAL A 113 7.67 9.91 1.19
N ASN A 114 6.64 10.76 1.25
CA ASN A 114 6.08 11.45 0.10
C ASN A 114 7.13 12.27 -0.65
N GLU A 115 7.93 13.07 0.04
CA GLU A 115 8.96 13.88 -0.62
C GLU A 115 10.06 13.00 -1.24
N TYR A 116 10.43 11.90 -0.60
CA TYR A 116 11.37 10.93 -1.17
C TYR A 116 10.84 10.32 -2.47
N ILE A 117 9.63 9.77 -2.46
CA ILE A 117 9.01 9.14 -3.64
C ILE A 117 8.81 10.16 -4.76
N LYS A 118 8.29 11.35 -4.42
CA LYS A 118 8.06 12.43 -5.38
C LYS A 118 9.33 12.85 -6.11
N ALA A 119 10.45 12.89 -5.40
CA ALA A 119 11.75 13.21 -6.02
C ALA A 119 12.24 12.11 -6.99
N LYS A 120 11.83 10.84 -6.79
CA LYS A 120 12.25 9.70 -7.60
C LYS A 120 11.39 9.49 -8.84
N THR A 121 10.07 9.53 -8.68
CA THR A 121 9.12 9.12 -9.73
C THR A 121 7.97 10.11 -9.90
N GLY A 122 7.92 11.20 -9.15
CA GLY A 122 6.78 12.12 -9.16
C GLY A 122 5.51 11.54 -8.55
N PHE A 123 5.52 10.31 -8.03
CA PHE A 123 4.42 9.80 -7.20
C PHE A 123 4.29 10.59 -5.90
N THR A 124 3.06 10.74 -5.44
CA THR A 124 2.75 11.44 -4.19
C THR A 124 1.86 10.58 -3.32
N LEU A 125 2.10 10.60 -2.02
CA LEU A 125 1.25 9.99 -1.01
C LEU A 125 0.27 11.02 -0.49
N ARG A 126 -1.01 10.65 -0.49
CA ARG A 126 -2.10 11.48 0.02
C ARG A 126 -2.76 10.77 1.21
N PRO A 127 -2.88 11.40 2.38
CA PRO A 127 -3.49 10.76 3.53
C PRO A 127 -4.97 10.47 3.28
N VAL A 128 -5.44 9.30 3.72
CA VAL A 128 -6.84 8.88 3.65
C VAL A 128 -7.31 8.36 5.01
N PRO A 129 -8.55 8.68 5.44
CA PRO A 129 -9.06 8.24 6.74
C PRO A 129 -9.49 6.76 6.78
N GLY A 130 -9.62 6.11 5.63
CA GLY A 130 -10.10 4.73 5.50
C GLY A 130 -10.21 4.30 4.05
N LEU A 131 -11.05 3.31 3.77
CA LEU A 131 -11.18 2.74 2.43
C LEU A 131 -11.87 3.70 1.46
N LEU A 132 -11.42 3.65 0.21
CA LEU A 132 -12.00 4.36 -0.93
C LEU A 132 -12.75 3.38 -1.84
N SER A 133 -13.63 3.91 -2.69
CA SER A 133 -14.14 3.12 -3.81
C SER A 133 -12.98 2.68 -4.70
N ALA A 134 -13.07 1.47 -5.29
CA ALA A 134 -12.05 0.97 -6.21
C ALA A 134 -11.79 1.95 -7.36
N ARG A 135 -12.86 2.58 -7.88
CA ARG A 135 -12.77 3.60 -8.94
C ARG A 135 -11.98 4.82 -8.51
N ASP A 136 -12.25 5.38 -7.32
CA ASP A 136 -11.56 6.58 -6.86
C ASP A 136 -10.07 6.31 -6.59
N PHE A 137 -9.78 5.16 -5.98
CA PHE A 137 -8.42 4.72 -5.74
C PHE A 137 -7.65 4.55 -7.07
N MET A 138 -8.20 3.79 -8.01
CA MET A 138 -7.55 3.54 -9.31
C MET A 138 -7.36 4.84 -10.11
N ASN A 139 -8.38 5.69 -10.17
CA ASN A 139 -8.29 6.97 -10.90
C ASN A 139 -7.16 7.85 -10.36
N ALA A 140 -6.85 7.80 -9.06
CA ALA A 140 -5.76 8.57 -8.47
C ALA A 140 -4.38 8.09 -8.95
N LEU A 141 -4.21 6.79 -9.21
CA LEU A 141 -2.96 6.24 -9.74
C LEU A 141 -2.62 6.84 -11.11
N ALA A 142 -3.63 7.20 -11.93
CA ALA A 142 -3.43 7.86 -13.22
C ALA A 142 -2.64 9.18 -13.09
N PHE A 143 -2.77 9.84 -11.94
CA PHE A 143 -2.12 11.10 -11.60
C PHE A 143 -0.91 10.91 -10.68
N ARG A 144 -0.37 9.68 -10.59
CA ARG A 144 0.70 9.32 -9.66
C ARG A 144 0.39 9.75 -8.22
N THR A 145 -0.86 9.56 -7.81
CA THR A 145 -1.30 9.81 -6.42
C THR A 145 -1.72 8.49 -5.81
N PHE A 146 -1.08 8.13 -4.71
CA PHE A 146 -1.42 6.95 -3.92
C PHE A 146 -2.04 7.39 -2.60
N PHE A 147 -3.18 6.80 -2.24
CA PHE A 147 -3.84 7.09 -0.97
C PHE A 147 -3.26 6.21 0.13
N SER A 148 -2.71 6.83 1.17
CA SER A 148 -2.01 6.14 2.27
C SER A 148 -2.74 6.37 3.58
N THR A 149 -3.04 5.30 4.30
CA THR A 149 -3.44 5.40 5.70
C THR A 149 -2.27 5.86 6.58
N GLN A 150 -2.57 6.43 7.76
CA GLN A 150 -1.56 6.90 8.72
C GLN A 150 -1.66 6.24 10.11
N TYR A 151 -2.74 5.51 10.38
CA TYR A 151 -2.89 4.79 11.65
C TYR A 151 -2.14 3.47 11.60
N ILE A 152 -1.73 2.94 12.76
CA ILE A 152 -1.07 1.64 12.87
C ILE A 152 -2.03 0.59 13.43
N ARG A 153 -1.87 -0.66 13.03
CA ARG A 153 -2.60 -1.83 13.54
C ARG A 153 -2.52 -1.95 15.06
N HIS A 154 -3.49 -2.68 15.61
CA HIS A 154 -3.58 -2.86 17.06
C HIS A 154 -2.42 -3.73 17.61
N HIS A 155 -1.80 -3.23 18.68
CA HIS A 155 -0.63 -3.85 19.32
C HIS A 155 -0.80 -5.29 19.83
N SER A 156 -2.03 -5.78 20.04
CA SER A 156 -2.26 -7.18 20.45
C SER A 156 -2.05 -8.20 19.32
N ALA A 157 -2.06 -7.74 18.06
CA ALA A 157 -1.90 -8.58 16.89
C ALA A 157 -0.93 -7.90 15.89
N PRO A 158 0.35 -7.67 16.25
CA PRO A 158 1.25 -6.86 15.44
C PRO A 158 1.57 -7.50 14.07
N LEU A 159 1.44 -8.82 13.95
CA LEU A 159 1.72 -9.55 12.70
C LEU A 159 0.48 -9.76 11.82
N TYR A 160 -0.67 -9.17 12.19
CA TYR A 160 -1.93 -9.34 11.48
C TYR A 160 -2.70 -8.01 11.40
N THR A 161 -3.32 -7.74 10.27
CA THR A 161 -4.28 -6.65 10.12
C THR A 161 -5.32 -7.02 9.07
N PRO A 162 -6.63 -6.82 9.33
CA PRO A 162 -7.69 -7.07 8.34
C PRO A 162 -7.87 -5.89 7.36
N GLU A 163 -7.17 -4.78 7.60
CA GLU A 163 -7.28 -3.54 6.84
C GLU A 163 -5.88 -2.96 6.60
N PRO A 164 -5.68 -2.15 5.55
CA PRO A 164 -4.42 -1.44 5.35
C PRO A 164 -4.17 -0.47 6.50
N ASP A 165 -2.98 -0.56 7.09
CA ASP A 165 -2.44 0.32 8.11
C ASP A 165 -1.10 0.90 7.64
N VAL A 166 -0.53 1.84 8.40
CA VAL A 166 0.72 2.52 8.03
C VAL A 166 1.89 1.56 7.81
N VAL A 167 1.89 0.38 8.44
CA VAL A 167 2.89 -0.67 8.15
C VAL A 167 2.71 -1.20 6.73
N HIS A 168 1.47 -1.54 6.34
CA HIS A 168 1.15 -1.97 4.99
C HIS A 168 1.51 -0.92 3.93
N GLU A 169 1.16 0.35 4.16
CA GLU A 169 1.47 1.41 3.21
C GLU A 169 2.98 1.64 3.08
N LEU A 170 3.68 1.76 4.21
CA LEU A 170 5.07 2.20 4.21
C LEU A 170 6.07 1.06 3.98
N LEU A 171 5.77 -0.16 4.42
CA LEU A 171 6.63 -1.31 4.15
C LEU A 171 6.18 -2.11 2.92
N GLY A 172 4.90 -2.08 2.56
CA GLY A 172 4.41 -2.73 1.35
C GLY A 172 4.57 -1.86 0.11
N HIS A 173 3.74 -0.83 -0.03
CA HIS A 173 3.61 -0.06 -1.27
C HIS A 173 4.72 0.98 -1.50
N ALA A 174 4.98 1.82 -0.50
CA ALA A 174 5.73 3.05 -0.65
C ALA A 174 7.12 2.87 -1.29
N PRO A 175 7.92 1.83 -0.96
CA PRO A 175 9.24 1.65 -1.56
C PRO A 175 9.15 1.44 -3.07
N LEU A 176 8.28 0.56 -3.57
CA LEU A 176 8.22 0.31 -5.02
C LEU A 176 7.64 1.47 -5.81
N LEU A 177 6.85 2.36 -5.21
CA LEU A 177 6.44 3.61 -5.88
C LEU A 177 7.63 4.54 -6.18
N ALA A 178 8.79 4.35 -5.54
CA ALA A 178 10.02 5.07 -5.86
C ALA A 178 10.87 4.38 -6.96
N ASN A 179 10.48 3.20 -7.43
CA ASN A 179 11.04 2.54 -8.60
C ASN A 179 10.32 3.03 -9.88
N PRO A 180 11.03 3.52 -10.92
CA PRO A 180 10.40 4.06 -12.13
C PRO A 180 9.49 3.09 -12.88
N ASP A 181 9.92 1.83 -13.06
CA ASP A 181 9.15 0.84 -13.82
C ASP A 181 7.85 0.47 -13.09
N PHE A 182 7.92 0.30 -11.76
CA PHE A 182 6.75 0.03 -10.94
C PHE A 182 5.80 1.24 -10.84
N ALA A 183 6.35 2.46 -10.79
CA ALA A 183 5.56 3.68 -10.85
C ALA A 183 4.81 3.81 -12.18
N ASP A 184 5.47 3.56 -13.31
CA ASP A 184 4.86 3.59 -14.64
C ASP A 184 3.79 2.50 -14.78
N PHE A 185 4.05 1.28 -14.29
CA PHE A 185 3.08 0.20 -14.22
C PHE A 185 1.84 0.57 -13.39
N SER A 186 2.04 1.12 -12.20
CA SER A 186 0.95 1.56 -11.32
C SER A 186 0.12 2.67 -11.98
N GLN A 187 0.79 3.62 -12.65
CA GLN A 187 0.11 4.68 -13.39
C GLN A 187 -0.71 4.13 -14.56
N LEU A 188 -0.22 3.11 -15.26
CA LEU A 188 -0.93 2.48 -16.37
C LEU A 188 -2.28 1.88 -15.93
N LEU A 189 -2.32 1.21 -14.77
CA LEU A 189 -3.57 0.70 -14.19
C LEU A 189 -4.56 1.84 -13.94
N GLY A 190 -4.09 2.97 -13.41
CA GLY A 190 -4.94 4.14 -13.21
C GLY A 190 -5.40 4.82 -14.49
N LEU A 191 -4.53 4.91 -15.51
CA LEU A 191 -4.92 5.46 -16.81
C LEU A 191 -6.02 4.61 -17.47
N ALA A 192 -5.94 3.28 -17.33
CA ALA A 192 -6.96 2.36 -17.83
C ALA A 192 -8.31 2.50 -17.08
N SER A 193 -8.33 3.01 -15.85
CA SER A 193 -9.57 3.16 -15.07
C SER A 193 -10.38 4.42 -15.44
N LEU A 194 -9.75 5.41 -16.08
CA LEU A 194 -10.39 6.68 -16.41
C LEU A 194 -11.53 6.49 -17.43
N GLY A 195 -12.77 6.62 -16.97
CA GLY A 195 -13.97 6.45 -17.81
C GLY A 195 -14.34 4.98 -18.09
N ALA A 196 -13.65 4.01 -17.47
CA ALA A 196 -13.96 2.60 -17.59
C ALA A 196 -15.33 2.26 -16.99
N SER A 197 -15.97 1.19 -17.49
CA SER A 197 -17.22 0.66 -16.92
C SER A 197 -16.99 0.10 -15.51
N GLU A 198 -18.04 -0.10 -14.69
CA GLU A 198 -17.88 -0.77 -13.38
C GLU A 198 -17.35 -2.20 -13.51
N GLU A 199 -17.71 -2.90 -14.59
CA GLU A 199 -17.19 -4.24 -14.91
C GLU A 199 -15.68 -4.19 -15.17
N ASP A 200 -15.21 -3.19 -15.91
CA ASP A 200 -13.78 -3.03 -16.18
C ASP A 200 -13.00 -2.52 -14.96
N ILE A 201 -13.62 -1.71 -14.08
CA ILE A 201 -13.03 -1.37 -12.78
C ILE A 201 -12.84 -2.63 -11.93
N ALA A 202 -13.81 -3.54 -11.90
CA ALA A 202 -13.67 -4.81 -11.18
C ALA A 202 -12.55 -5.70 -11.76
N ARG A 203 -12.38 -5.72 -13.09
CA ARG A 203 -11.25 -6.39 -13.75
C ARG A 203 -9.90 -5.75 -13.38
N LEU A 204 -9.82 -4.42 -13.43
CA LEU A 204 -8.61 -3.67 -13.03
C LEU A 204 -8.27 -3.90 -11.55
N GLN A 205 -9.28 -4.02 -10.69
CA GLN A 205 -9.08 -4.36 -9.28
C GLN A 205 -8.43 -5.74 -9.10
N ARG A 206 -8.85 -6.75 -9.89
CA ARG A 206 -8.20 -8.07 -9.89
C ARG A 206 -6.77 -8.01 -10.42
N LEU A 207 -6.53 -7.24 -11.48
CA LEU A 207 -5.17 -7.00 -11.97
C LEU A 207 -4.28 -6.39 -10.89
N TYR A 208 -4.76 -5.35 -10.21
CA TYR A 208 -4.05 -4.71 -9.11
C TYR A 208 -3.80 -5.69 -7.95
N TRP A 209 -4.79 -6.51 -7.59
CA TRP A 209 -4.66 -7.54 -6.56
C TRP A 209 -3.56 -8.56 -6.88
N PHE A 210 -3.59 -9.16 -8.08
CA PHE A 210 -2.61 -10.18 -8.47
C PHE A 210 -1.26 -9.63 -8.92
N SER A 211 -1.07 -8.31 -8.88
CA SER A 211 0.21 -7.65 -9.17
C SER A 211 0.69 -6.80 -7.99
N VAL A 212 0.14 -5.60 -7.82
CA VAL A 212 0.55 -4.62 -6.82
C VAL A 212 0.39 -5.15 -5.38
N GLU A 213 -0.61 -5.98 -5.08
CA GLU A 213 -0.83 -6.54 -3.73
C GLU A 213 -0.11 -7.87 -3.50
N PHE A 214 -0.27 -8.84 -4.41
CA PHE A 214 0.19 -10.22 -4.22
C PHE A 214 1.12 -10.74 -5.33
N GLY A 215 1.79 -9.82 -6.03
CA GLY A 215 2.69 -10.16 -7.12
C GLY A 215 4.01 -10.79 -6.67
N LEU A 216 4.45 -11.76 -7.47
CA LEU A 216 5.74 -12.45 -7.36
C LEU A 216 6.55 -12.23 -8.64
N LEU A 217 7.88 -12.20 -8.49
CA LEU A 217 8.85 -12.26 -9.58
C LEU A 217 9.59 -13.59 -9.50
N CYS A 218 9.86 -14.17 -10.66
CA CYS A 218 10.74 -15.32 -10.78
C CYS A 218 12.16 -14.85 -11.10
N ASN A 219 13.17 -15.46 -10.51
CA ASN A 219 14.54 -15.23 -10.96
C ASN A 219 14.72 -15.74 -12.40
N PRO A 220 15.29 -14.93 -13.33
CA PRO A 220 15.48 -15.34 -14.72
C PRO A 220 16.32 -16.62 -14.91
N GLY A 221 17.15 -16.98 -13.92
CA GLY A 221 17.97 -18.19 -13.91
C GLY A 221 17.35 -19.39 -13.18
N ASN A 222 16.25 -19.21 -12.45
CA ASN A 222 15.56 -20.26 -11.71
C ASN A 222 14.12 -19.86 -11.40
N GLU A 223 13.16 -20.36 -12.19
CA GLU A 223 11.74 -20.03 -12.03
C GLU A 223 11.14 -20.51 -10.70
N MET A 224 11.80 -21.44 -10.00
CA MET A 224 11.40 -21.91 -8.67
C MET A 224 11.83 -20.96 -7.54
N GLU A 225 12.72 -20.00 -7.84
CA GLU A 225 13.17 -19.00 -6.88
C GLU A 225 12.32 -17.73 -7.06
N LEU A 226 11.36 -17.59 -6.16
CA LEU A 226 10.35 -16.54 -6.18
C LEU A 226 10.73 -15.43 -5.20
N ALA A 227 10.61 -14.19 -5.65
CA ALA A 227 10.77 -12.99 -4.84
C ALA A 227 9.47 -12.19 -4.84
N ALA A 228 9.06 -11.68 -3.67
CA ALA A 228 7.86 -10.86 -3.54
C ALA A 228 8.12 -9.41 -3.95
N TYR A 229 7.16 -8.84 -4.69
CA TYR A 229 7.04 -7.40 -4.90
C TYR A 229 5.66 -6.87 -4.48
N GLY A 230 4.67 -7.75 -4.31
CA GLY A 230 3.34 -7.38 -3.85
C GLY A 230 3.36 -6.80 -2.43
N ALA A 231 2.66 -5.69 -2.21
CA ALA A 231 2.61 -4.96 -0.95
C ALA A 231 1.98 -5.78 0.21
N GLY A 232 0.94 -6.57 -0.08
CA GLY A 232 0.34 -7.51 0.86
C GLY A 232 1.38 -8.50 1.38
N LEU A 233 2.17 -9.10 0.47
CA LEU A 233 3.27 -10.00 0.83
C LEU A 233 4.35 -9.28 1.63
N LEU A 234 4.83 -8.13 1.16
CA LEU A 234 5.93 -7.38 1.76
C LEU A 234 5.61 -6.80 3.15
N SER A 235 4.33 -6.72 3.52
CA SER A 235 3.86 -6.20 4.82
C SER A 235 3.32 -7.26 5.78
N SER A 236 3.36 -8.53 5.36
CA SER A 236 2.82 -9.68 6.08
C SER A 236 3.89 -10.77 6.22
N PRO A 237 4.55 -10.90 7.39
CA PRO A 237 5.63 -11.88 7.56
C PRO A 237 5.22 -13.33 7.26
N GLY A 238 3.97 -13.68 7.58
CA GLY A 238 3.42 -15.01 7.33
C GLY A 238 3.23 -15.28 5.84
N GLU A 239 2.58 -14.35 5.13
CA GLU A 239 2.35 -14.48 3.69
C GLU A 239 3.63 -14.35 2.88
N LEU A 240 4.57 -13.50 3.29
CA LEU A 240 5.88 -13.41 2.65
C LEU A 240 6.58 -14.77 2.64
N ARG A 241 6.69 -15.41 3.82
CA ARG A 241 7.29 -16.74 3.93
C ARG A 241 6.48 -17.80 3.17
N HIS A 242 5.15 -17.71 3.20
CA HIS A 242 4.28 -18.69 2.56
C HIS A 242 4.38 -18.65 1.02
N SER A 243 4.37 -17.44 0.45
CA SER A 243 4.32 -17.18 -1.00
C SER A 243 5.66 -17.40 -1.69
N THR A 244 6.78 -17.26 -0.99
CA THR A 244 8.12 -17.45 -1.56
C THR A 244 8.75 -18.79 -1.17
N CYS A 245 8.02 -19.68 -0.49
CA CYS A 245 8.54 -20.99 -0.08
C CYS A 245 8.50 -21.98 -1.26
N PRO A 246 9.65 -22.46 -1.77
CA PRO A 246 9.70 -23.34 -2.95
C PRO A 246 9.07 -24.73 -2.72
N THR A 247 8.90 -25.14 -1.45
CA THR A 247 8.39 -26.45 -1.07
C THR A 247 6.91 -26.42 -0.65
N ASN A 248 6.26 -25.27 -0.80
CA ASN A 248 4.87 -25.11 -0.43
C ASN A 248 3.94 -25.70 -1.51
N GLY A 249 3.61 -26.99 -1.38
CA GLY A 249 2.68 -27.69 -2.30
C GLY A 249 1.23 -27.20 -2.25
N LYS A 250 0.91 -26.16 -1.47
CA LYS A 250 -0.41 -25.51 -1.43
C LYS A 250 -0.50 -24.27 -2.33
N LEU A 251 0.62 -23.75 -2.82
CA LEU A 251 0.66 -22.55 -3.65
C LEU A 251 0.57 -22.94 -5.13
N GLU A 252 -0.40 -22.38 -5.84
CA GLU A 252 -0.46 -22.45 -7.30
C GLU A 252 0.12 -21.15 -7.88
N VAL A 253 1.35 -21.20 -8.38
CA VAL A 253 1.99 -20.07 -9.06
C VAL A 253 1.72 -20.18 -10.55
N ARG A 254 1.12 -19.13 -11.12
CA ARG A 254 0.80 -19.04 -12.56
C ARG A 254 1.63 -17.96 -13.21
N GLN A 255 1.96 -18.15 -14.49
CA GLN A 255 2.59 -17.12 -15.29
C GLN A 255 1.66 -15.90 -15.41
N TRP A 256 2.22 -14.71 -15.26
CA TRP A 256 1.44 -13.47 -15.38
C TRP A 256 0.83 -13.31 -16.77
N ARG A 257 -0.50 -13.29 -16.82
CA ARG A 257 -1.33 -13.00 -18.00
C ARG A 257 -2.47 -12.09 -17.57
N PRO A 258 -2.50 -10.81 -17.99
CA PRO A 258 -3.54 -9.88 -17.57
C PRO A 258 -4.96 -10.39 -17.85
N GLU A 259 -5.16 -11.11 -18.96
CA GLU A 259 -6.48 -11.63 -19.37
C GLU A 259 -7.01 -12.67 -18.38
N ASP A 260 -6.11 -13.49 -17.84
CA ASP A 260 -6.42 -14.54 -16.85
C ASP A 260 -6.60 -13.91 -15.45
N ALA A 261 -5.69 -13.01 -15.06
CA ALA A 261 -5.75 -12.31 -13.77
C ALA A 261 -7.02 -11.46 -13.64
N ALA A 262 -7.48 -10.82 -14.72
CA ALA A 262 -8.71 -10.04 -14.76
C ALA A 262 -9.99 -10.90 -14.56
N GLN A 263 -9.91 -12.22 -14.69
CA GLN A 263 -11.03 -13.15 -14.52
C GLN A 263 -10.93 -13.99 -13.24
N GLN A 264 -9.77 -13.99 -12.58
CA GLN A 264 -9.55 -14.76 -11.37
C GLN A 264 -10.26 -14.08 -10.18
N ASP A 265 -11.07 -14.84 -9.45
CA ASP A 265 -11.63 -14.39 -8.17
C ASP A 265 -10.59 -14.55 -7.05
N PHE A 266 -10.67 -13.71 -6.03
CA PHE A 266 -9.82 -13.76 -4.85
C PHE A 266 -10.63 -13.51 -3.56
N PRO A 267 -10.34 -14.23 -2.47
CA PRO A 267 -10.82 -13.86 -1.15
C PRO A 267 -9.98 -12.72 -0.57
N ILE A 268 -10.62 -11.81 0.18
CA ILE A 268 -9.92 -10.77 0.96
C ILE A 268 -9.43 -11.33 2.31
N THR A 269 -10.04 -12.42 2.79
CA THR A 269 -9.70 -13.07 4.07
C THR A 269 -9.55 -14.59 3.89
N THR A 270 -8.41 -15.15 4.29
CA THR A 270 -8.17 -16.60 4.43
C THR A 270 -7.33 -16.90 5.65
#